data_AF-A0A946F934-F1
#
_entry.id   AF-A0A946F934-F1
#
_cell.length_a   1.000
_cell.length_b   1.000
_cell.length_c   1.000
_cell.angle_alpha   90.00
_cell.angle_beta   90.00
_cell.angle_gamma   90.00
#
_symmetry.space_group_name_H-M   'P 1'
#
loop_
_entity.id
_entity.type
_entity.pdbx_description
1 polymer ?
#
loop_
_entity_poly.entity_id
_entity_poly.type
_entity_poly.pdbx_seq_one_letter_code
_entity_poly.pdbx_strand_id
1 'polypeptide(L)' 'MNVVAKPLEQFVTNSLEQHWMPFTANSDFKESPRLVTKSEGMYLWNQNGDRLIDGSSGLFNVAA' A
#
# COMPACT_ATOMS: atom_id res chain seq x y z
N MET A 1 -3.95 34.08 -5.46
CA MET A 1 -2.59 33.67 -5.05
C MET A 1 -2.52 32.17 -5.23
N ASN A 2 -2.00 31.71 -6.37
CA ASN A 2 -1.92 30.29 -6.70
C ASN A 2 -0.69 29.70 -6.03
N VAL A 3 -0.89 28.97 -4.93
CA VAL A 3 0.08 28.00 -4.46
C VAL A 3 -0.01 26.80 -5.39
N VAL A 4 0.82 26.80 -6.43
CA VAL A 4 1.10 25.59 -7.20
C VAL A 4 1.71 24.60 -6.22
N ALA A 5 0.94 23.61 -5.80
CA ALA A 5 1.45 22.51 -5.01
C ALA A 5 2.64 21.92 -5.79
N LYS A 6 3.83 21.98 -5.19
CA LYS A 6 4.99 21.24 -5.69
C LYS A 6 4.52 19.80 -5.95
N PRO A 7 4.86 19.19 -7.11
CA PRO A 7 4.72 17.75 -7.23
C PRO A 7 5.42 17.14 -6.02
N LEU A 8 4.71 16.30 -5.27
CA LEU A 8 5.33 15.50 -4.22
C LEU A 8 6.59 14.90 -4.85
N GLU A 9 7.77 15.19 -4.29
CA GLU A 9 9.03 14.68 -4.79
C GLU A 9 8.82 13.19 -5.09
N GLN A 10 9.03 12.82 -6.35
CA GLN A 10 8.85 11.47 -6.81
C GLN A 10 9.86 10.62 -6.06
N PHE A 11 9.46 10.07 -4.91
CA PHE A 11 10.24 9.09 -4.20
C PHE A 11 10.65 8.05 -5.24
N VAL A 12 11.95 7.85 -5.42
CA VAL A 12 12.42 6.75 -6.27
C VAL A 12 11.84 5.50 -5.64
N THR A 13 10.85 4.90 -6.28
CA THR A 13 10.19 3.70 -5.78
C THR A 13 11.28 2.68 -5.54
N ASN A 14 11.45 2.22 -4.30
CA ASN A 14 12.36 1.13 -4.01
C ASN A 14 11.99 -0.05 -4.92
N SER A 15 13.01 -0.64 -5.55
CA SER A 15 12.79 -1.88 -6.28
C SER A 15 12.24 -2.93 -5.32
N LEU A 16 11.23 -3.68 -5.75
CA LEU A 16 10.71 -4.83 -5.01
C LEU A 16 11.63 -6.06 -5.15
N GLU A 17 12.68 -5.99 -5.97
CA GLU A 17 13.50 -7.16 -6.29
C GLU A 17 14.16 -7.81 -5.08
N GLN A 18 14.62 -7.00 -4.14
CA GLN A 18 15.26 -7.43 -2.91
C GLN A 18 14.26 -7.81 -1.80
N HIS A 19 12.95 -7.63 -2.03
CA HIS A 19 11.92 -7.90 -1.04
C HIS A 19 11.26 -9.26 -1.32
N TRP A 20 11.56 -10.25 -0.48
CA TRP A 20 10.89 -11.55 -0.51
C TRP A 20 9.72 -11.57 0.45
N MET A 21 8.51 -11.60 -0.08
CA MET A 21 7.29 -11.58 0.72
C MET A 21 6.93 -12.98 1.25
N PRO A 22 6.48 -13.08 2.51
CA PRO A 22 6.02 -14.34 3.08
C PRO A 22 4.71 -14.78 2.44
N PHE A 23 4.54 -16.09 2.23
CA PHE A 23 3.31 -16.71 1.70
C PHE A 23 2.70 -16.03 0.46
N THR A 24 3.55 -15.46 -0.41
CA THR A 24 3.11 -14.73 -1.60
C THR A 24 3.81 -15.24 -2.86
N ALA A 25 3.06 -15.31 -3.97
CA ALA A 25 3.64 -15.43 -5.31
C ALA A 25 4.39 -14.12 -5.65
N ASN A 26 5.70 -14.12 -5.37
CA ASN A 26 6.53 -12.91 -5.43
C ASN A 26 6.63 -12.35 -6.86
N SER A 27 6.72 -13.18 -7.89
CA SER A 27 6.77 -12.73 -9.29
C SER A 27 5.52 -11.94 -9.68
N ASP A 28 4.33 -12.51 -9.44
CA ASP A 28 3.04 -11.87 -9.75
C ASP A 28 2.85 -10.57 -8.95
N PHE A 29 3.28 -10.56 -7.68
CA PHE A 29 3.22 -9.36 -6.86
C PHE A 29 4.14 -8.25 -7.38
N LYS A 30 5.36 -8.58 -7.82
CA LYS A 30 6.30 -7.60 -8.39
C LYS A 30 5.78 -7.00 -9.70
N GLU A 31 5.08 -7.78 -10.52
CA GLU A 31 4.45 -7.31 -11.76
C GLU A 31 3.29 -6.34 -11.50
N SER A 32 2.45 -6.63 -10.50
CA SER A 32 1.28 -5.81 -10.15
C SER A 32 1.13 -5.65 -8.63
N PRO A 33 1.93 -4.77 -8.01
CA PRO A 33 1.98 -4.64 -6.55
C PRO A 33 0.71 -4.01 -6.00
N ARG A 34 0.15 -4.65 -4.98
CA ARG A 34 -0.98 -4.14 -4.20
C ARG A 34 -0.45 -3.57 -2.89
N LEU A 35 -0.21 -2.26 -2.86
CA LEU A 35 0.42 -1.59 -1.73
C LEU A 35 -0.62 -0.90 -0.87
N VAL A 36 -0.54 -1.09 0.45
CA VAL A 36 -1.33 -0.34 1.43
C VAL A 36 -0.51 0.86 1.90
N THR A 37 -1.09 2.05 1.83
CA THR A 37 -0.40 3.31 2.16
C THR A 37 -0.92 3.97 3.44
N LYS A 38 -2.13 3.62 3.87
CA LYS A 38 -2.76 4.09 5.12
C LYS A 38 -3.70 3.01 5.68
N SER A 39 -3.87 3.00 7.00
CA SER A 39 -4.93 2.28 7.70
C SER A 39 -5.59 3.17 8.75
N GLU A 40 -6.89 2.96 9.00
CA GLU A 40 -7.69 3.68 10.01
C GLU A 40 -8.99 2.89 10.29
N GLY A 41 -9.17 2.47 11.55
CA GLY A 41 -10.28 1.58 11.92
C GLY A 41 -10.29 0.29 11.09
N MET A 42 -11.45 -0.08 10.54
CA MET A 42 -11.62 -1.27 9.69
C MET A 42 -11.26 -1.05 8.20
N TYR A 43 -10.57 0.04 7.87
CA TYR A 43 -10.28 0.39 6.48
C TYR A 43 -8.78 0.48 6.18
N LEU A 44 -8.43 0.08 4.97
CA LEU A 44 -7.12 0.26 4.34
C LEU A 44 -7.26 1.17 3.13
N TRP A 45 -6.18 1.85 2.76
CA TRP A 45 -6.09 2.61 1.52
C TRP A 45 -4.97 2.07 0.65
N ASN A 46 -5.26 1.86 -0.64
CA ASN A 46 -4.24 1.43 -1.59
C ASN A 46 -3.40 2.62 -2.09
N GLN A 47 -2.40 2.36 -2.93
CA GLN A 47 -1.57 3.41 -3.53
C GLN A 47 -2.30 4.36 -4.49
N ASN A 48 -3.48 3.98 -4.97
CA ASN A 48 -4.32 4.82 -5.84
C ASN A 48 -5.26 5.74 -5.03
N GLY A 49 -5.32 5.56 -3.70
CA GLY A 49 -6.22 6.28 -2.80
C GLY A 49 -7.57 5.61 -2.58
N ASP A 50 -7.81 4.42 -3.13
CA ASP A 50 -9.07 3.69 -2.92
C ASP A 50 -9.18 3.18 -1.50
N ARG A 51 -10.37 3.31 -0.91
CA ARG A 51 -10.69 2.80 0.44
C ARG A 51 -11.23 1.37 0.36
N LEU A 52 -10.60 0.45 1.10
CA LEU A 52 -10.88 -0.99 1.13
C LEU A 52 -11.27 -1.42 2.55
N ILE A 53 -12.17 -2.39 2.68
CA ILE A 53 -12.48 -3.01 3.98
C ILE A 53 -11.38 -4.00 4.34
N ASP A 54 -10.84 -3.90 5.55
CA ASP A 54 -9.99 -4.96 6.12
C ASP A 54 -10.85 -6.07 6.71
N GLY A 55 -11.25 -7.03 5.86
CA GLY A 55 -12.04 -8.18 6.28
C GLY A 55 -11.26 -9.21 7.10
N SER A 56 -9.93 -9.08 7.19
CA SER A 56 -9.06 -10.03 7.88
C SER A 56 -8.48 -9.50 9.19
N SER A 57 -8.76 -8.24 9.54
CA SER A 57 -8.19 -7.58 10.71
C SER A 57 -6.65 -7.65 10.76
N GLY A 58 -5.99 -7.34 9.63
CA GLY A 58 -4.54 -7.34 9.52
C GLY A 58 -3.91 -8.70 9.88
N LEU A 59 -4.45 -9.78 9.33
CA LEU A 59 -4.13 -11.17 9.71
C LEU A 59 -4.48 -11.47 11.18
N PHE A 60 -5.71 -11.16 11.58
CA PHE A 60 -6.30 -11.47 12.89
C PHE A 60 -5.63 -10.77 14.08
N ASN A 61 -4.86 -9.71 13.84
CA ASN A 61 -4.07 -9.02 14.87
C ASN A 61 -4.63 -7.65 15.27
N VAL A 62 -5.56 -7.10 14.49
CA VAL A 62 -6.13 -5.77 14.74
C VAL A 62 -7.52 -5.92 15.36
N ALA A 63 -7.69 -5.39 16.57
CA ALA A 63 -9.00 -5.35 17.22
C ALA A 63 -9.95 -4.42 16.44
N ALA A 64 -11.23 -4.82 16.38
CA ALA A 64 -12.30 -4.01 15.81
C ALA A 64 -12.63 -2.79 16.69
#